data_AF-A0AAV5Y577-F1
#
_entry.id   AF-A0AAV5Y577-F1
#
_cell.length_a   1.000
_cell.length_b   1.000
_cell.length_c   1.000
_cell.angle_alpha   90.00
_cell.angle_beta   90.00
_cell.angle_gamma   90.00
#
_symmetry.space_group_name_H-M   'P 1'
#
loop_
_entity.id
_entity.type
_entity.pdbx_description
1 polymer ?
#
loop_
_entity_poly.entity_id
_entity_poly.type
_entity_poly.pdbx_seq_one_letter_code
_entity_poly.pdbx_strand_id
1 'polypeptide(L)' 'MIAGTIGKPRELLSKRGNPYYVFELDDGRRAIRVVSFGNTLCKAGAYATVEGRFRKVKRQGQETVYNEVEAYRITCR' A
#
# COMPACT_ATOMS: atom_id res chain seq x y z
N MET A 1 6.46 -10.92 -1.17
CA MET A 1 7.30 -9.82 -0.66
C MET A 1 7.73 -8.98 -1.85
N ILE A 2 7.64 -7.65 -1.74
CA ILE A 2 8.11 -6.69 -2.75
C ILE A 2 8.94 -5.61 -2.05
N ALA A 3 9.85 -4.95 -2.76
CA ALA A 3 10.69 -3.90 -2.19
C ALA A 3 10.78 -2.70 -3.13
N GLY A 4 10.95 -1.51 -2.56
CA GLY A 4 11.02 -0.27 -3.33
C GLY A 4 11.02 0.97 -2.45
N THR A 5 10.93 2.12 -3.09
CA THR A 5 10.86 3.43 -2.44
C THR A 5 9.41 3.76 -2.10
N ILE A 6 9.17 4.21 -0.86
CA ILE A 6 7.86 4.64 -0.40
C ILE A 6 7.51 6.01 -0.99
N GLY A 7 6.46 6.08 -1.79
CA GLY A 7 5.82 7.33 -2.20
C GLY A 7 5.12 8.03 -1.03
N LYS A 8 4.59 9.23 -1.24
CA LYS A 8 3.95 10.00 -0.15
C LYS A 8 2.72 9.26 0.40
N PRO A 9 2.75 8.78 1.65
CA PRO A 9 1.60 8.08 2.20
C PRO A 9 0.46 9.02 2.52
N ARG A 10 -0.76 8.53 2.32
CA ARG A 10 -2.01 9.20 2.71
C ARG A 10 -2.69 8.39 3.79
N GLU A 11 -2.97 9.04 4.91
CA GLU A 11 -3.83 8.48 5.95
C GLU A 11 -5.30 8.66 5.56
N LEU A 12 -6.09 7.61 5.73
CA LEU A 12 -7.51 7.55 5.45
C LEU A 12 -8.22 6.82 6.58
N LEU A 13 -9.52 7.07 6.74
CA LEU A 13 -10.35 6.38 7.73
C LEU A 13 -11.20 5.31 7.06
N SER A 14 -11.18 4.10 7.61
CA SER A 14 -12.11 3.04 7.20
C SER A 14 -13.54 3.40 7.59
N LYS A 15 -14.53 2.67 7.06
CA LYS A 15 -15.95 2.87 7.43
C LYS A 15 -16.22 2.72 8.93
N ARG A 16 -15.34 2.02 9.66
CA ARG A 16 -15.41 1.82 11.12
C ARG A 16 -14.59 2.84 11.91
N GLY A 17 -14.00 3.84 11.25
CA GLY A 17 -13.16 4.86 11.88
C GLY A 17 -11.71 4.45 12.11
N ASN A 18 -11.30 3.22 11.76
CA ASN A 18 -9.90 2.80 11.91
C ASN A 18 -9.02 3.43 10.84
N PRO A 19 -7.86 4.04 11.19
CA PRO A 19 -6.94 4.59 10.22
C PRO A 19 -6.29 3.49 9.39
N TYR A 20 -6.14 3.77 8.10
CA TYR A 20 -5.33 2.98 7.17
C TYR A 20 -4.57 3.93 6.26
N TYR A 21 -3.45 3.45 5.76
CA TYR A 21 -2.57 4.25 4.93
C TYR A 21 -2.49 3.68 3.54
N VAL A 22 -2.40 4.59 2.56
CA VAL A 22 -2.21 4.22 1.17
C VAL A 22 -1.02 4.96 0.59
N PHE A 23 -0.13 4.22 -0.06
CA PHE A 23 1.06 4.76 -0.72
C PHE A 23 1.40 3.95 -1.96
N GLU A 24 2.28 4.48 -2.79
CA GLU A 24 2.88 3.75 -3.89
C GLU A 24 4.25 3.22 -3.46
N LEU A 25 4.56 1.97 -3.82
CA LEU A 25 5.90 1.41 -3.69
C LEU A 25 6.52 1.30 -5.08
N ASP A 26 7.60 2.03 -5.30
CA ASP A 26 8.28 2.11 -6.61
C ASP A 26 9.60 1.32 -6.59
N ASP A 27 9.72 0.33 -7.48
CA ASP A 27 10.95 -0.46 -7.64
C ASP A 27 11.97 0.15 -8.61
N GLY A 28 11.71 1.36 -9.11
CA GLY A 28 12.50 2.08 -10.12
C GLY A 28 12.07 1.77 -11.55
N ARG A 29 11.12 0.84 -11.76
CA ARG A 29 10.52 0.50 -13.06
C ARG A 29 9.02 0.69 -13.07
N ARG A 30 8.35 0.29 -11.98
CA ARG A 30 6.89 0.36 -11.82
C ARG A 30 6.55 0.64 -10.37
N ALA A 31 5.49 1.43 -10.20
CA ALA A 31 4.86 1.64 -8.91
C ALA A 31 3.69 0.66 -8.73
N ILE A 32 3.51 0.17 -7.50
CA ILE A 32 2.33 -0.58 -7.08
C ILE A 32 1.69 0.09 -5.87
N ARG A 33 0.36 0.17 -5.88
CA ARG A 33 -0.40 0.70 -4.75
C ARG A 33 -0.33 -0.28 -3.58
N VAL A 34 -0.05 0.24 -2.39
CA VAL A 34 0.02 -0.51 -1.14
C VAL A 34 -0.94 0.10 -0.13
N VAL A 35 -1.72 -0.75 0.53
CA VAL A 35 -2.63 -0.39 1.62
C VAL A 35 -2.12 -1.03 2.91
N SER A 36 -2.00 -0.27 3.98
CA SER A 36 -1.54 -0.76 5.29
C SER A 36 -2.50 -0.34 6.40
N PHE A 37 -2.93 -1.31 7.22
CA PHE A 37 -3.79 -1.07 8.36
C PHE A 37 -2.96 -1.02 9.64
N GLY A 38 -3.11 0.04 10.44
CA GLY A 38 -2.56 0.13 11.81
C GLY A 38 -1.03 0.13 11.97
N ASN A 39 -0.25 -0.06 10.91
CA ASN A 39 1.20 -0.09 10.96
C ASN A 39 1.82 1.30 10.77
N THR A 40 2.89 1.59 11.52
CA THR A 40 3.72 2.78 11.33
C THR A 40 4.38 2.72 9.95
N LEU A 41 4.17 3.75 9.14
CA LEU A 41 4.78 3.82 7.82
C LEU A 41 6.20 4.34 7.88
N CYS A 42 7.05 3.83 6.98
CA CYS A 42 8.31 4.51 6.67
C CYS A 42 8.00 5.91 6.09
N LYS A 43 8.94 6.83 6.27
CA LYS A 43 8.85 8.16 5.68
C LYS A 43 8.83 8.06 4.16
N ALA A 44 8.16 9.01 3.50
CA ALA A 44 8.25 9.16 2.05
C ALA A 44 9.73 9.28 1.63
N GLY A 45 10.10 8.58 0.55
CA GLY A 45 11.47 8.48 0.06
C GLY A 45 12.31 7.38 0.72
N ALA A 46 11.84 6.75 1.81
CA ALA A 46 12.55 5.63 2.41
C ALA A 46 12.45 4.38 1.54
N TYR A 47 13.51 3.57 1.54
CA TYR A 47 13.46 2.24 0.94
C TYR A 47 12.83 1.27 1.92
N ALA A 48 11.91 0.43 1.45
CA ALA A 48 11.19 -0.50 2.30
C ALA A 48 10.93 -1.84 1.62
N THR A 49 10.87 -2.88 2.45
CA THR A 49 10.34 -4.19 2.09
C THR A 49 8.91 -4.32 2.60
N VAL A 50 8.00 -4.68 1.71
CA VAL A 50 6.58 -4.91 2.01
C VAL A 50 6.24 -6.39 1.85
N GLU A 51 5.74 -6.96 2.93
CA GLU A 51 5.10 -8.27 2.94
C GLU A 51 3.59 -8.09 3.03
N GLY A 52 2.88 -8.71 2.11
CA GLY A 52 1.46 -8.50 1.95
C GLY A 52 0.84 -9.42 0.92
N ARG A 53 -0.48 -9.32 0.78
CA ARG A 53 -1.26 -10.05 -0.22
C ARG A 53 -1.60 -9.11 -1.36
N PHE A 54 -1.26 -9.53 -2.57
CA PHE A 54 -1.75 -8.85 -3.76
C PHE A 54 -3.25 -9.09 -3.90
N ARG A 55 -4.02 -8.01 -3.86
CA ARG A 55 -5.44 -7.97 -4.20
C ARG A 55 -5.55 -7.46 -5.62
N LYS A 56 -6.12 -8.29 -6.50
CA LYS A 56 -6.57 -7.88 -7.82
C LYS A 56 -8.07 -7.70 -7.74
N VAL A 57 -8.53 -6.49 -7.54
CA VAL A 57 -9.96 -6.21 -7.58
C VAL A 57 -10.29 -5.93 -9.04
N LYS A 58 -11.05 -6.85 -9.63
CA LYS A 58 -11.88 -6.81 -10.84
C LYS A 58 -13.17 -6.06 -10.55
N ARG A 59 -13.75 -5.18 -11.35
CA ARG A 59 -15.01 -4.54 -10.97
C ARG A 59 -15.63 -4.03 -12.29
N GLN A 60 -16.79 -4.59 -12.59
CA GLN A 60 -17.46 -4.66 -13.90
C GLN A 60 -18.89 -4.16 -13.69
N GLY A 61 -19.29 -3.09 -14.37
CA GLY A 61 -20.56 -2.41 -14.08
C GLY A 61 -20.40 -1.40 -12.93
N GLN A 62 -21.26 -1.46 -11.90
CA GLN A 62 -21.26 -0.52 -10.76
C GLN A 62 -20.12 -0.75 -9.74
N GLU A 63 -19.01 -1.32 -10.20
CA GLU A 63 -17.98 -1.86 -9.37
C GLU A 63 -16.60 -1.40 -9.95
N THR A 64 -15.69 -0.85 -9.09
CA THR A 64 -14.23 -0.41 -9.16
C THR A 64 -13.05 -1.41 -8.87
N VAL A 65 -12.12 -1.57 -9.83
CA VAL A 65 -10.94 -2.47 -9.81
C VAL A 65 -9.80 -1.90 -8.94
N TYR A 66 -9.08 -2.71 -8.16
CA TYR A 66 -7.94 -2.33 -7.29
C TYR A 66 -6.80 -3.35 -7.46
N ASN A 67 -5.74 -3.01 -8.20
CA ASN A 67 -4.51 -3.80 -8.24
C ASN A 67 -3.55 -3.29 -7.16
N GLU A 68 -3.68 -3.78 -5.94
CA GLU A 68 -2.96 -3.25 -4.79
C GLU A 68 -2.47 -4.35 -3.85
N VAL A 69 -1.49 -4.03 -3.02
CA VAL A 69 -0.98 -4.93 -1.99
C VAL A 69 -1.53 -4.51 -0.65
N GLU A 70 -2.26 -5.40 0.01
CA GLU A 70 -2.58 -5.25 1.43
C GLU A 70 -1.38 -5.72 2.25
N ALA A 71 -0.71 -4.78 2.92
CA ALA A 71 0.50 -5.02 3.68
C ALA A 71 0.19 -5.52 5.11
N TYR A 72 0.84 -6.62 5.49
CA TYR A 72 0.83 -7.15 6.85
C TYR A 72 2.07 -6.71 7.63
N ARG A 73 3.21 -6.55 6.94
CA ARG A 73 4.47 -6.11 7.52
C ARG A 73 5.21 -5.19 6.56
N ILE A 74 5.74 -4.09 7.09
CA ILE A 74 6.58 -3.14 6.37
C ILE A 74 7.89 -3.00 7.16
N THR A 75 9.02 -3.16 6.49
CA THR A 75 10.35 -3.00 7.10
C THR A 75 11.12 -1.93 6.35
N CYS A 76 11.42 -0.83 7.04
CA CYS A 76 12.18 0.30 6.50
C CYS A 76 13.68 0.01 6.52
N ARG A 77 14.42 0.54 5.56
CA ARG A 77 15.88 0.52 5.50
C ARG A 77 16.43 1.94 5.44
#